data_AF-A0A3B9GTD1-F1
#
_entry.id   AF-A0A3B9GTD1-F1
#
_cell.length_a   1.000
_cell.length_b   1.000
_cell.length_c   1.000
_cell.angle_alpha   90.00
_cell.angle_beta   90.00
_cell.angle_gamma   90.00
#
_symmetry.space_group_name_H-M   'P 1'
#
loop_
_entity.id
_entity.type
_entity.pdbx_description
1 polymer ?
#
loop_
_entity_poly.entity_id
_entity_poly.type
_entity_poly.pdbx_seq_one_letter_code
_entity_poly.pdbx_strand_id
1 'polypeptide(L)'
;MFAFHEKFPRQKEAAGVSFETVDGEEGVHAVQARRLVRRTGHLPFIPFGLVPLVGLGVLFLIALGPFAFGVQSATKRAVSEALAANGVDWARTSVSGQSVRLSGEPPSGAEAHKARLIAKEAASATPFGLARPATRVTVPQGPYKARPDAQETKEVSAVAPLKDVTDEAAASPAWHFALSHGVLTLNGAMPDQATKDTVVRHAFNKISPPRITGVDDQLDITGVEAPEGYIQVAMRGVNTITRCDTGRAGFENGRFSLRCELPDSDAAEVRREAIASMPFGTVDTVDILPHDAVVTCEAELTDLLMDARIEFDSSSSVIDASSNALLDAVAAAVRKCPGTLRIEGHTDSTGPEDENETLSRNRALAVRNALVARNVDPQRLIAEGYGATRPLAGNTTPEGRARNRRIEIRVVRASE
;
A
#
# COMPACT_ATOMS: atom_id res chain seq x y z
N MET A 1 -4.25 -68.38 -32.63
CA MET A 1 -5.26 -69.18 -33.35
C MET A 1 -6.45 -68.27 -33.62
N PHE A 2 -6.68 -68.02 -34.91
CA PHE A 2 -7.78 -67.32 -35.60
C PHE A 2 -8.08 -65.83 -35.39
N ALA A 3 -8.00 -65.15 -36.54
CA ALA A 3 -8.31 -63.78 -36.90
C ALA A 3 -9.81 -63.53 -37.14
N PHE A 4 -10.17 -62.26 -37.43
CA PHE A 4 -11.18 -61.69 -38.36
C PHE A 4 -11.43 -60.23 -37.86
N HIS A 5 -11.56 -59.14 -38.63
CA HIS A 5 -11.67 -58.89 -40.07
C HIS A 5 -11.44 -57.36 -40.35
N GLU A 6 -10.94 -57.04 -41.55
CA GLU A 6 -11.22 -55.93 -42.52
C GLU A 6 -12.01 -54.66 -42.09
N LYS A 7 -11.98 -53.45 -42.70
CA LYS A 7 -11.36 -52.74 -43.85
C LYS A 7 -11.93 -51.28 -43.84
N PHE A 8 -11.12 -50.29 -44.27
CA PHE A 8 -11.35 -49.06 -45.08
C PHE A 8 -12.75 -48.36 -45.24
N PRO A 9 -12.87 -47.22 -45.98
CA PRO A 9 -12.37 -45.85 -45.79
C PRO A 9 -13.53 -44.81 -45.97
N ARG A 10 -13.28 -43.48 -45.97
CA ARG A 10 -14.02 -42.52 -46.84
C ARG A 10 -13.35 -41.16 -46.96
N GLN A 11 -13.45 -40.61 -48.16
CA GLN A 11 -12.88 -39.37 -48.67
C GLN A 11 -14.03 -38.39 -49.01
N LYS A 12 -13.66 -37.10 -49.15
CA LYS A 12 -14.33 -35.99 -49.85
C LYS A 12 -15.35 -35.15 -49.09
N GLU A 13 -15.06 -33.85 -49.06
CA GLU A 13 -16.05 -32.80 -49.30
C GLU A 13 -15.46 -31.78 -50.30
N ALA A 14 -16.28 -31.41 -51.27
CA ALA A 14 -16.03 -30.37 -52.27
C ALA A 14 -17.22 -29.42 -52.23
N ALA A 15 -16.97 -28.10 -52.26
CA ALA A 15 -17.91 -27.04 -52.61
C ALA A 15 -17.05 -25.80 -52.93
N GLY A 16 -17.28 -24.99 -53.96
CA GLY A 16 -18.31 -24.98 -55.00
C GLY A 16 -17.82 -24.11 -56.16
N VAL A 17 -18.40 -24.36 -57.32
CA VAL A 17 -18.18 -23.62 -58.57
C VAL A 17 -19.05 -22.36 -58.58
N SER A 18 -18.54 -21.26 -59.13
CA SER A 18 -19.39 -20.24 -59.77
C SER A 18 -18.72 -19.79 -61.07
N PHE A 19 -19.48 -19.93 -62.16
CA PHE A 19 -19.19 -19.38 -63.48
C PHE A 19 -20.02 -18.12 -63.62
N GLU A 20 -19.41 -17.06 -64.16
CA GLU A 20 -20.15 -15.97 -64.79
C GLU A 20 -19.49 -15.75 -66.15
N THR A 21 -20.13 -16.31 -67.18
CA THR A 21 -19.87 -16.01 -68.58
C THR A 21 -20.68 -14.77 -68.94
N VAL A 22 -20.01 -13.71 -69.39
CA VAL A 22 -20.62 -12.64 -70.17
C VAL A 22 -19.98 -12.67 -71.54
N ASP A 23 -20.85 -12.72 -72.54
CA ASP A 23 -20.57 -12.80 -73.97
C ASP A 23 -19.63 -11.71 -74.49
N GLY A 24 -18.87 -12.04 -75.54
CA GLY A 24 -18.46 -11.03 -76.53
C GLY A 24 -17.04 -11.15 -77.06
N GLU A 25 -16.95 -11.78 -78.23
CA GLU A 25 -15.97 -11.56 -79.30
C GLU A 25 -14.56 -12.19 -79.24
N GLU A 26 -14.30 -12.88 -80.36
CA GLU A 26 -13.13 -13.65 -80.73
C GLU A 26 -11.90 -12.78 -80.98
N GLY A 27 -10.72 -13.29 -80.60
CA GLY A 27 -9.45 -12.64 -80.90
C GLY A 27 -8.25 -13.54 -80.60
N VAL A 28 -8.07 -14.59 -81.40
CA VAL A 28 -6.84 -15.39 -81.46
C VAL A 28 -5.68 -14.45 -81.83
N HIS A 29 -4.52 -14.49 -81.17
CA HIS A 29 -3.20 -14.44 -81.85
C HIS A 29 -2.01 -14.84 -80.95
N ALA A 30 -1.48 -16.02 -81.29
CA ALA A 30 -0.10 -16.49 -81.34
C ALA A 30 1.02 -15.80 -80.52
N VAL A 31 1.66 -16.65 -79.71
CA VAL A 31 2.93 -16.45 -79.01
C VAL A 31 4.11 -16.41 -80.00
N GLN A 32 5.00 -15.42 -79.88
CA GLN A 32 6.37 -15.49 -80.41
C GLN A 32 7.38 -15.17 -79.31
N ALA A 33 8.16 -16.18 -78.93
CA ALA A 33 9.27 -16.05 -77.99
C ALA A 33 10.54 -15.57 -78.74
N ARG A 34 11.10 -14.42 -78.34
CA ARG A 34 12.45 -13.99 -78.73
C ARG A 34 13.44 -14.34 -77.62
N ARG A 35 14.42 -15.19 -77.96
CA ARG A 35 15.53 -15.61 -77.11
C ARG A 35 16.60 -14.52 -77.12
N LEU A 36 16.88 -13.88 -75.98
CA LEU A 36 18.01 -12.96 -75.82
C LEU A 36 19.14 -13.65 -75.04
N VAL A 37 20.30 -13.72 -75.70
CA VAL A 37 21.55 -14.32 -75.23
C VAL A 37 22.19 -13.43 -74.17
N ARG A 38 22.60 -14.04 -73.05
CA ARG A 38 23.17 -13.38 -71.86
C ARG A 38 24.65 -13.05 -72.11
N ARG A 39 25.00 -11.76 -72.14
CA ARG A 39 26.41 -11.31 -72.12
C ARG A 39 26.90 -11.27 -70.67
N THR A 40 28.03 -11.93 -70.44
CA THR A 40 28.73 -12.08 -69.16
C THR A 40 29.49 -10.81 -68.80
N GLY A 41 29.06 -10.15 -67.74
CA GLY A 41 29.85 -9.16 -67.01
C GLY A 41 29.73 -9.47 -65.52
N HIS A 42 30.80 -9.95 -64.90
CA HIS A 42 30.87 -10.13 -63.46
C HIS A 42 31.08 -8.77 -62.80
N LEU A 43 30.02 -8.22 -62.20
CA LEU A 43 30.17 -7.28 -61.09
C LEU A 43 30.53 -8.10 -59.84
N PRO A 44 31.40 -7.59 -58.95
CA PRO A 44 31.71 -8.26 -57.70
C PRO A 44 30.40 -8.52 -56.95
N PHE A 45 30.24 -9.74 -56.43
CA PHE A 45 29.07 -10.16 -55.67
C PHE A 45 29.05 -9.37 -54.35
N ILE A 46 28.52 -8.15 -54.38
CA ILE A 46 27.99 -7.53 -53.18
C ILE A 46 26.72 -8.32 -52.91
N PRO A 47 26.64 -9.11 -51.81
CA PRO A 47 25.40 -9.80 -51.50
C PRO A 47 24.32 -8.72 -51.39
N PHE A 48 23.35 -8.75 -52.30
CA PHE A 48 22.28 -7.74 -52.40
C PHE A 48 21.45 -7.60 -51.11
N GLY A 49 21.68 -8.46 -50.11
CA GLY A 49 21.14 -8.31 -48.75
C GLY A 49 21.90 -7.32 -47.86
N LEU A 50 23.20 -7.05 -48.09
CA LEU A 50 24.00 -6.17 -47.22
C LEU A 50 23.73 -4.68 -47.50
N VAL A 51 23.49 -4.28 -48.75
CA VAL A 51 23.18 -2.89 -49.11
C VAL A 51 21.89 -2.37 -48.46
N PRO A 52 20.74 -3.09 -48.51
CA PRO A 52 19.54 -2.67 -47.80
C PRO A 52 19.71 -2.74 -46.28
N LEU A 53 20.52 -3.66 -45.74
CA LEU A 53 20.79 -3.72 -44.29
C LEU A 53 21.65 -2.55 -43.79
N VAL A 54 22.68 -2.17 -44.55
CA VAL A 54 23.49 -0.97 -44.25
C VAL A 54 22.66 0.29 -44.43
N GLY A 55 21.84 0.36 -45.48
CA GLY A 55 20.89 1.44 -45.69
C GLY A 55 19.87 1.56 -44.56
N LEU A 56 19.30 0.44 -44.10
CA LEU A 56 18.39 0.38 -42.95
C LEU A 56 19.10 0.80 -41.66
N GLY A 57 20.34 0.36 -41.44
CA GLY A 57 21.13 0.73 -40.26
C GLY A 57 21.46 2.22 -40.22
N VAL A 58 21.81 2.82 -41.35
CA VAL A 58 22.04 4.28 -41.48
C VAL A 58 20.73 5.05 -41.27
N LEU A 59 19.61 4.58 -41.83
CA LEU A 59 18.27 5.14 -41.58
C LEU A 59 17.87 5.04 -40.09
N PHE A 60 18.17 3.92 -39.44
CA PHE A 60 17.93 3.72 -38.01
C PHE A 60 18.77 4.68 -37.16
N LEU A 61 20.05 4.89 -37.51
CA LEU A 61 20.94 5.82 -36.82
C LEU A 61 20.51 7.28 -37.01
N ILE A 62 20.09 7.66 -38.21
CA ILE A 62 19.58 9.02 -38.51
C ILE A 62 18.22 9.26 -37.84
N ALA A 63 17.36 8.24 -37.72
CA ALA A 63 16.05 8.36 -37.08
C ALA A 63 16.11 8.34 -35.54
N LEU A 64 16.99 7.55 -34.93
CA LEU A 64 17.06 7.38 -33.47
C LEU A 64 18.01 8.36 -32.77
N GLY A 65 19.05 8.84 -33.47
CA GLY A 65 20.01 9.81 -32.91
C GLY A 65 19.35 11.08 -32.36
N PRO A 66 18.46 11.75 -33.11
CA PRO A 66 17.71 12.91 -32.63
C PRO A 66 16.74 12.58 -31.49
N PHE A 67 16.22 11.35 -31.45
CA PHE A 67 15.23 10.91 -30.47
C PHE A 67 15.85 10.68 -29.08
N ALA A 68 17.04 10.06 -29.01
CA ALA A 68 17.71 9.76 -27.74
C ALA A 68 18.27 11.00 -27.03
N PHE A 69 18.87 11.94 -27.77
CA PHE A 69 19.47 13.16 -27.20
C PHE A 69 18.47 14.32 -27.03
N GLY A 70 17.46 14.40 -27.90
CA GLY A 70 16.44 15.46 -27.84
C GLY A 70 15.52 15.33 -26.62
N VAL A 71 15.13 14.11 -26.26
CA VAL A 71 14.20 13.85 -25.15
C VAL A 71 14.82 14.21 -23.80
N GLN A 72 16.10 13.89 -23.57
CA GLN A 72 16.78 14.22 -22.30
C GLN A 72 16.90 15.75 -22.10
N SER A 73 17.23 16.47 -23.17
CA SER A 73 17.37 17.93 -23.15
C SER A 73 16.02 18.63 -22.94
N ALA A 74 14.97 18.16 -23.60
CA ALA A 74 13.61 18.68 -23.43
C ALA A 74 13.06 18.40 -22.02
N THR A 75 13.29 17.20 -21.50
CA THR A 75 12.91 16.79 -20.14
C THR A 75 13.59 17.64 -19.09
N LYS A 76 14.91 17.85 -19.21
CA LYS A 76 15.66 18.67 -18.28
C LYS A 76 15.12 20.10 -18.26
N ARG A 77 14.81 20.66 -19.42
CA ARG A 77 14.29 22.03 -19.53
C ARG A 77 12.89 22.15 -18.91
N ALA A 78 11.96 21.28 -19.29
CA ALA A 78 10.59 21.30 -18.77
C ALA A 78 10.53 21.13 -17.24
N VAL A 79 11.31 20.19 -16.69
CA VAL A 79 11.37 19.99 -15.24
C VAL A 79 12.00 21.18 -14.53
N SER A 80 13.07 21.76 -15.08
CA SER A 80 13.73 22.91 -14.45
C SER A 80 12.86 24.16 -14.45
N GLU A 81 12.12 24.40 -15.53
CA GLU A 81 11.19 25.51 -15.66
C GLU A 81 9.98 25.36 -14.73
N ALA A 82 9.43 24.15 -14.63
CA ALA A 82 8.34 23.85 -13.69
C ALA A 82 8.76 24.04 -12.22
N LEU A 83 9.98 23.64 -11.86
CA LEU A 83 10.53 23.83 -10.50
C LEU A 83 10.73 25.32 -10.19
N ALA A 84 11.31 26.10 -11.11
CA ALA A 84 11.51 27.53 -10.94
C ALA A 84 10.17 28.29 -10.84
N ALA A 85 9.18 27.96 -11.66
CA ALA A 85 7.85 28.57 -11.62
C ALA A 85 7.10 28.33 -10.30
N ASN A 86 7.50 27.30 -9.54
CA ASN A 86 6.90 26.93 -8.25
C ASN A 86 7.80 27.27 -7.03
N GLY A 87 8.83 28.10 -7.25
CA GLY A 87 9.73 28.60 -6.19
C GLY A 87 10.69 27.55 -5.61
N VAL A 88 11.01 26.49 -6.37
CA VAL A 88 11.91 25.41 -5.94
C VAL A 88 13.34 25.68 -6.44
N ASP A 89 13.96 26.74 -5.92
CA ASP A 89 15.25 27.24 -6.43
C ASP A 89 16.46 26.44 -5.92
N TRP A 90 16.26 25.63 -4.86
CA TRP A 90 17.31 24.79 -4.29
C TRP A 90 17.64 23.57 -5.15
N ALA A 91 16.73 23.15 -6.03
CA ALA A 91 16.81 21.87 -6.74
C ALA A 91 17.49 22.00 -8.11
N ARG A 92 18.66 21.36 -8.25
CA ARG A 92 19.33 21.16 -9.54
C ARG A 92 18.90 19.85 -10.18
N THR A 93 18.52 19.92 -11.46
CA THR A 93 18.01 18.79 -12.24
C THR A 93 19.11 18.08 -13.02
N SER A 94 19.10 16.75 -12.98
CA SER A 94 19.89 15.89 -13.85
C SER A 94 19.00 14.80 -14.45
N VAL A 95 19.19 14.50 -15.73
CA VAL A 95 18.34 13.56 -16.47
C VAL A 95 19.22 12.47 -17.07
N SER A 96 18.84 11.22 -16.85
CA SER A 96 19.49 10.04 -17.44
C SER A 96 18.42 9.10 -17.96
N GLY A 97 18.28 9.00 -19.28
CA GLY A 97 17.19 8.26 -19.92
C GLY A 97 15.82 8.85 -19.52
N GLN A 98 14.97 8.01 -18.95
CA GLN A 98 13.63 8.37 -18.43
C GLN A 98 13.63 8.73 -16.92
N SER A 99 14.82 8.80 -16.30
CA SER A 99 14.96 9.10 -14.88
C SER A 99 15.41 10.54 -14.66
N VAL A 100 14.77 11.20 -13.70
CA VAL A 100 15.13 12.55 -13.26
C VAL A 100 15.65 12.47 -11.83
N ARG A 101 16.83 13.03 -11.59
CA ARG A 101 17.39 13.18 -10.26
C ARG A 101 17.49 14.66 -9.92
N LEU A 102 16.83 15.03 -8.83
CA LEU A 102 16.96 16.34 -8.21
C LEU A 102 18.10 16.29 -7.20
N SER A 103 18.93 17.32 -7.16
CA SER A 103 20.09 17.43 -6.27
C SER A 103 20.16 18.83 -5.68
N GLY A 104 20.48 18.95 -4.39
CA GLY A 104 20.41 20.22 -3.66
C GLY A 104 20.06 19.97 -2.19
N GLU A 105 19.97 21.03 -1.40
CA GLU A 105 19.60 20.97 0.02
C GLU A 105 18.16 21.52 0.19
N PRO A 106 17.13 20.65 0.21
CA PRO A 106 15.76 21.09 0.41
C PRO A 106 15.57 21.72 1.80
N PRO A 107 14.82 22.84 1.90
CA PRO A 107 14.50 23.49 3.17
C PRO A 107 13.66 22.64 4.12
N SER A 108 12.97 21.62 3.63
CA SER A 108 12.18 20.70 4.47
C SER A 108 11.84 19.43 3.69
N GLY A 109 11.35 18.41 4.40
CA GLY A 109 10.85 17.19 3.77
C GLY A 109 9.60 17.44 2.93
N ALA A 110 8.78 18.40 3.32
CA ALA A 110 7.62 18.85 2.54
C ALA A 110 8.06 19.51 1.22
N GLU A 111 9.11 20.34 1.24
CA GLU A 111 9.66 20.97 0.03
C GLU A 111 10.35 19.93 -0.89
N ALA A 112 11.03 18.94 -0.32
CA ALA A 112 11.56 17.80 -1.08
C ALA A 112 10.45 16.98 -1.76
N HIS A 113 9.34 16.75 -1.06
CA HIS A 113 8.17 16.07 -1.60
C HIS A 113 7.47 16.88 -2.70
N LYS A 114 7.24 18.17 -2.46
CA LYS A 114 6.68 19.13 -3.42
C LYS A 114 7.50 19.18 -4.71
N ALA A 115 8.83 19.28 -4.61
CA ALA A 115 9.73 19.25 -5.75
C ALA A 115 9.63 17.93 -6.55
N ARG A 116 9.43 16.79 -5.85
CA ARG A 116 9.22 15.48 -6.50
C ARG A 116 7.95 15.46 -7.33
N LEU A 117 6.86 16.03 -6.82
CA LEU A 117 5.56 16.08 -7.52
C LEU A 117 5.63 17.00 -8.73
N ILE A 118 6.17 18.21 -8.57
CA ILE A 118 6.35 19.17 -9.68
C ILE A 118 7.18 18.54 -10.81
N ALA A 119 8.27 17.84 -10.47
CA ALA A 119 9.12 17.17 -11.45
C ALA A 119 8.45 15.97 -12.16
N LYS A 120 7.44 15.33 -11.53
CA LYS A 120 6.63 14.28 -12.17
C LYS A 120 5.54 14.85 -13.10
N GLU A 121 4.98 16.00 -12.74
CA GLU A 121 3.92 16.67 -13.50
C GLU A 121 4.44 17.40 -14.74
N ALA A 122 5.72 17.81 -14.73
CA ALA A 122 6.36 18.55 -15.79
C ALA A 122 6.23 17.84 -17.16
N ALA A 123 5.61 18.53 -18.12
CA ALA A 123 5.43 18.05 -19.48
C ALA A 123 6.26 18.85 -20.47
N SER A 124 6.85 18.19 -21.45
CA SER A 124 7.56 18.83 -22.55
C SER A 124 6.77 18.69 -23.85
N ALA A 125 6.69 19.77 -24.63
CA ALA A 125 6.12 19.70 -25.97
C ALA A 125 7.02 18.86 -26.88
N THR A 126 6.45 17.83 -27.49
CA THR A 126 7.11 16.98 -28.50
C THR A 126 6.39 17.13 -29.84
N PRO A 127 7.02 16.75 -30.96
CA PRO A 127 6.36 16.75 -32.28
C PRO A 127 5.07 15.91 -32.34
N PHE A 128 4.84 15.04 -31.36
CA PHE A 128 3.67 14.15 -31.26
C PHE A 128 2.70 14.54 -30.11
N GLY A 129 2.86 15.73 -29.52
CA GLY A 129 2.02 16.23 -28.42
C GLY A 129 2.78 16.45 -27.11
N LEU A 130 2.06 16.73 -26.02
CA LEU A 130 2.64 16.89 -24.69
C LEU A 130 3.03 15.52 -24.13
N ALA A 131 4.33 15.31 -23.90
CA ALA A 131 4.82 14.11 -23.26
C ALA A 131 5.27 14.42 -21.83
N ARG A 132 4.95 13.53 -20.89
CA ARG A 132 5.48 13.53 -19.51
C ARG A 132 6.70 12.60 -19.46
N PRO A 133 7.92 13.14 -19.44
CA PRO A 133 9.10 12.33 -19.67
C PRO A 133 9.63 11.59 -18.42
N ALA A 134 9.19 11.96 -17.21
CA ALA A 134 9.76 11.45 -15.97
C ALA A 134 8.94 10.28 -15.38
N THR A 135 9.39 9.05 -15.59
CA THR A 135 8.77 7.86 -14.97
C THR A 135 9.27 7.64 -13.54
N ARG A 136 10.45 8.17 -13.20
CA ARG A 136 11.08 8.03 -11.89
C ARG A 136 11.81 9.31 -11.50
N VAL A 137 11.40 9.92 -10.39
CA VAL A 137 12.03 11.12 -9.81
C VAL A 137 12.66 10.77 -8.46
N THR A 138 13.97 11.02 -8.33
CA THR A 138 14.71 10.81 -7.08
C THR A 138 15.09 12.16 -6.47
N VAL A 139 14.81 12.34 -5.18
CA VAL A 139 15.09 13.56 -4.41
C VAL A 139 15.93 13.18 -3.18
N PRO A 140 16.92 13.99 -2.74
CA PRO A 140 17.76 13.66 -1.59
C PRO A 140 16.90 13.41 -0.36
N GLN A 141 17.13 12.30 0.33
CA GLN A 141 16.50 11.97 1.62
C GLN A 141 17.53 12.18 2.72
N GLY A 142 17.30 13.13 3.61
CA GLY A 142 18.22 13.46 4.71
C GLY A 142 17.52 14.34 5.75
N PRO A 143 18.16 14.61 6.89
CA PRO A 143 17.59 15.51 7.89
C PRO A 143 17.56 16.94 7.31
N TYR A 144 16.38 17.37 6.89
CA TYR A 144 16.16 18.70 6.32
C TYR A 144 16.15 19.74 7.45
N LYS A 145 16.93 20.83 7.31
CA LYS A 145 16.99 21.88 8.34
C LYS A 145 15.64 22.61 8.43
N ALA A 146 15.02 22.64 9.60
CA ALA A 146 13.77 23.35 9.82
C ALA A 146 13.90 24.86 9.49
N ARG A 147 12.87 25.40 8.82
CA ARG A 147 12.73 26.83 8.51
C ARG A 147 12.70 27.65 9.81
N PRO A 148 13.44 28.76 9.93
CA PRO A 148 13.23 29.72 11.02
C PRO A 148 11.88 30.41 10.78
N ASP A 149 11.11 30.63 11.84
CA ASP A 149 9.79 31.32 11.89
C ASP A 149 8.57 30.42 12.17
N ALA A 150 8.76 29.22 12.72
CA ALA A 150 7.74 28.61 13.57
C ALA A 150 8.19 28.76 15.03
N GLN A 151 7.67 29.78 15.71
CA GLN A 151 7.85 29.97 17.14
C GLN A 151 7.38 28.72 17.91
N GLU A 152 8.36 28.12 18.58
CA GLU A 152 8.28 27.20 19.73
C GLU A 152 6.86 26.95 20.29
N THR A 153 6.24 25.85 19.87
CA THR A 153 5.73 24.91 20.86
C THR A 153 6.89 24.00 21.25
N LYS A 154 7.60 24.42 22.29
CA LYS A 154 8.44 23.55 23.12
C LYS A 154 7.60 22.37 23.63
N GLU A 155 8.29 21.26 23.84
CA GLU A 155 7.88 20.03 24.55
C GLU A 155 7.10 18.99 23.72
N VAL A 156 7.54 17.73 23.53
CA VAL A 156 8.68 16.96 24.05
C VAL A 156 9.08 15.89 23.01
N SER A 157 10.26 16.02 22.39
CA SER A 157 11.06 14.85 22.01
C SER A 157 12.10 14.66 23.11
N ALA A 158 11.64 13.99 24.15
CA ALA A 158 12.44 13.18 25.03
C ALA A 158 11.64 11.87 25.03
N VAL A 159 12.28 10.76 24.69
CA VAL A 159 11.79 9.47 25.17
C VAL A 159 11.74 9.66 26.68
N ALA A 160 10.54 9.91 27.21
CA ALA A 160 10.34 9.92 28.64
C ALA A 160 10.90 8.59 29.14
N PRO A 161 11.65 8.56 30.26
CA PRO A 161 12.04 7.29 30.85
C PRO A 161 10.77 6.43 30.93
N LEU A 162 10.86 5.19 30.45
CA LEU A 162 9.79 4.21 30.52
C LEU A 162 9.39 4.14 32.00
N LYS A 163 8.37 4.91 32.40
CA LYS A 163 7.85 4.85 33.76
C LYS A 163 7.46 3.39 33.95
N ASP A 164 8.06 2.76 34.95
CA ASP A 164 7.78 1.39 35.40
C ASP A 164 8.49 0.24 34.66
N VAL A 165 9.45 0.48 33.77
CA VAL A 165 10.27 -0.59 33.14
C VAL A 165 11.71 -0.52 33.62
N THR A 166 12.30 -1.65 34.02
CA THR A 166 13.71 -1.73 34.44
C THR A 166 14.65 -1.66 33.23
N ASP A 167 15.88 -1.18 33.40
CA ASP A 167 16.90 -1.17 32.34
C ASP A 167 17.17 -2.58 31.78
N GLU A 168 17.10 -3.59 32.65
CA GLU A 168 17.21 -5.00 32.29
C GLU A 168 16.06 -5.44 31.37
N ALA A 169 14.84 -4.96 31.62
CA ALA A 169 13.66 -5.19 30.77
C ALA A 169 13.73 -4.47 29.45
N ALA A 170 14.21 -3.24 29.46
CA ALA A 170 14.45 -2.50 28.23
C ALA A 170 15.53 -3.16 27.35
N ALA A 171 16.57 -3.76 27.95
CA ALA A 171 17.69 -4.39 27.24
C ALA A 171 17.44 -5.85 26.83
N SER A 172 16.33 -6.45 27.25
CA SER A 172 16.01 -7.85 26.95
C SER A 172 15.73 -8.08 25.46
N PRO A 173 16.05 -9.27 24.91
CA PRO A 173 15.76 -9.57 23.51
C PRO A 173 14.27 -9.38 23.17
N ALA A 174 13.99 -8.71 22.05
CA ALA A 174 12.62 -8.45 21.62
C ALA A 174 12.09 -9.58 20.74
N TRP A 175 10.80 -9.88 20.86
CA TRP A 175 10.12 -10.85 20.00
C TRP A 175 8.71 -10.41 19.64
N HIS A 176 8.25 -10.89 18.48
CA HIS A 176 6.90 -10.66 17.99
C HIS A 176 6.36 -11.92 17.32
N PHE A 177 5.29 -12.46 17.89
CA PHE A 177 4.58 -13.60 17.35
C PHE A 177 3.35 -13.10 16.61
N ALA A 178 3.07 -13.69 15.46
CA ALA A 178 1.92 -13.35 14.64
C ALA A 178 1.17 -14.63 14.27
N LEU A 179 -0.15 -14.61 14.41
CA LEU A 179 -1.02 -15.69 13.92
C LEU A 179 -1.88 -15.12 12.80
N SER A 180 -1.78 -15.71 11.62
CA SER A 180 -2.55 -15.31 10.45
C SER A 180 -2.80 -16.51 9.55
N HIS A 181 -4.04 -16.68 9.10
CA HIS A 181 -4.44 -17.78 8.22
C HIS A 181 -4.03 -19.18 8.75
N GLY A 182 -4.05 -19.35 10.07
CA GLY A 182 -3.69 -20.58 10.76
C GLY A 182 -2.18 -20.87 10.89
N VAL A 183 -1.31 -19.98 10.40
CA VAL A 183 0.14 -20.11 10.58
C VAL A 183 0.59 -19.18 11.70
N LEU A 184 1.22 -19.77 12.74
CA LEU A 184 1.86 -19.04 13.82
C LEU A 184 3.32 -18.77 13.45
N THR A 185 3.66 -17.53 13.12
CA THR A 185 5.04 -17.11 12.87
C THR A 185 5.68 -16.58 14.14
N LEU A 186 6.82 -17.15 14.53
CA LEU A 186 7.61 -16.75 15.67
C LEU A 186 8.79 -15.91 15.18
N ASN A 187 8.81 -14.61 15.42
CA ASN A 187 9.90 -13.73 14.97
C ASN A 187 10.59 -13.03 16.14
N GLY A 188 11.79 -12.52 15.86
CA GLY A 188 12.60 -11.74 16.80
C GLY A 188 13.73 -12.57 17.37
N ALA A 189 14.11 -12.27 18.60
CA ALA A 189 15.31 -12.80 19.22
C ALA A 189 15.04 -13.57 20.50
N MET A 190 15.84 -14.59 20.73
CA MET A 190 15.92 -15.34 21.98
C MET A 190 17.31 -15.20 22.60
N PRO A 191 17.45 -15.30 23.93
CA PRO A 191 18.74 -15.21 24.61
C PRO A 191 19.67 -16.35 24.20
N ASP A 192 19.15 -17.58 24.15
CA ASP A 192 19.90 -18.80 23.88
C ASP A 192 19.06 -19.85 23.12
N GLN A 193 19.73 -20.91 22.65
CA GLN A 193 19.09 -22.01 21.92
C GLN A 193 18.09 -22.79 22.79
N ALA A 194 18.34 -22.96 24.09
CA ALA A 194 17.47 -23.76 24.96
C ALA A 194 16.11 -23.08 25.17
N THR A 195 16.12 -21.75 25.31
CA THR A 195 14.94 -20.90 25.40
C THR A 195 14.17 -20.94 24.08
N LYS A 196 14.87 -20.77 22.95
CA LYS A 196 14.27 -20.90 21.61
C LYS A 196 13.58 -22.25 21.43
N ASP A 197 14.27 -23.35 21.70
CA ASP A 197 13.72 -24.71 21.55
C ASP A 197 12.48 -24.93 22.41
N THR A 198 12.46 -24.36 23.62
CA THR A 198 11.31 -24.47 24.53
C THR A 198 10.10 -23.71 24.00
N VAL A 199 10.28 -22.46 23.54
CA VAL A 199 9.21 -21.65 22.96
C VAL A 199 8.67 -22.28 21.69
N VAL A 200 9.56 -22.71 20.78
CA VAL A 200 9.19 -23.35 19.51
C VAL A 200 8.44 -24.65 19.77
N ARG A 201 8.96 -25.54 20.61
CA ARG A 201 8.27 -26.79 20.98
C ARG A 201 6.90 -26.54 21.60
N HIS A 202 6.80 -25.53 22.47
CA HIS A 202 5.51 -25.15 23.05
C HIS A 202 4.52 -24.67 22.00
N ALA A 203 4.95 -23.85 21.04
CA ALA A 203 4.14 -23.44 19.91
C ALA A 203 3.66 -24.62 19.06
N PHE A 204 4.54 -25.57 18.73
CA PHE A 204 4.16 -26.80 18.01
C PHE A 204 3.14 -27.64 18.79
N ASN A 205 3.25 -27.72 20.12
CA ASN A 205 2.27 -28.41 20.95
C ASN A 205 0.90 -27.73 20.99
N LYS A 206 0.80 -26.46 20.55
CA LYS A 206 -0.47 -25.72 20.43
C LYS A 206 -1.14 -25.91 19.08
N ILE A 207 -0.54 -26.63 18.14
CA ILE A 207 -1.18 -26.99 16.87
C ILE A 207 -2.49 -27.72 17.19
N SER A 208 -3.59 -27.04 16.90
CA SER A 208 -4.95 -27.51 17.15
C SER A 208 -5.82 -27.11 15.96
N PRO A 209 -5.96 -28.00 14.96
CA PRO A 209 -6.83 -27.76 13.83
C PRO A 209 -8.29 -27.55 14.30
N PRO A 210 -9.05 -26.62 13.68
CA PRO A 210 -8.71 -25.88 12.46
C PRO A 210 -7.93 -24.58 12.68
N ARG A 211 -7.69 -24.15 13.92
CA ARG A 211 -7.18 -22.79 14.21
C ARG A 211 -5.70 -22.61 13.91
N ILE A 212 -4.87 -23.57 14.30
CA ILE A 212 -3.43 -23.54 14.02
C ILE A 212 -3.08 -24.76 13.18
N THR A 213 -2.60 -24.51 11.98
CA THR A 213 -2.25 -25.52 10.97
C THR A 213 -0.74 -25.65 10.81
N GLY A 214 0.03 -24.65 11.22
CA GLY A 214 1.49 -24.69 11.18
C GLY A 214 2.15 -23.65 12.09
N VAL A 215 3.44 -23.87 12.34
CA VAL A 215 4.31 -22.94 13.05
C VAL A 215 5.51 -22.65 12.13
N ASP A 216 5.80 -21.37 11.94
CA ASP A 216 6.95 -20.88 11.19
C ASP A 216 7.94 -20.23 12.15
N ASP A 217 9.10 -20.84 12.35
CA ASP A 217 10.15 -20.37 13.26
C ASP A 217 11.14 -19.46 12.52
N GLN A 218 11.14 -18.18 12.87
CA GLN A 218 12.05 -17.14 12.39
C GLN A 218 12.81 -16.50 13.55
N LEU A 219 12.99 -17.21 14.67
CA LEU A 219 13.70 -16.70 15.84
C LEU A 219 15.21 -16.76 15.68
N ASP A 220 15.89 -15.65 15.96
CA ASP A 220 17.34 -15.57 16.05
C ASP A 220 17.84 -15.74 17.48
N ILE A 221 19.13 -16.00 17.65
CA ILE A 221 19.80 -16.10 18.96
C ILE A 221 20.75 -14.93 19.11
N THR A 222 20.66 -14.24 20.24
CA THR A 222 21.48 -13.05 20.52
C THR A 222 22.68 -13.32 21.43
N GLY A 223 22.60 -14.33 22.30
CA GLY A 223 23.60 -14.56 23.35
C GLY A 223 23.56 -13.52 24.48
N VAL A 224 22.55 -12.63 24.47
CA VAL A 224 22.30 -11.68 25.56
C VAL A 224 21.67 -12.45 26.72
N GLU A 225 22.25 -12.33 27.90
CA GLU A 225 21.67 -12.93 29.11
C GLU A 225 20.31 -12.29 29.39
N ALA A 226 19.26 -13.10 29.44
CA ALA A 226 17.93 -12.62 29.74
C ALA A 226 17.63 -12.76 31.25
N PRO A 227 16.95 -11.77 31.85
CA PRO A 227 16.47 -11.83 33.22
C PRO A 227 15.63 -13.06 33.54
N GLU A 228 15.57 -13.38 34.84
CA GLU A 228 14.60 -14.32 35.37
C GLU A 228 13.17 -13.88 35.00
N GLY A 229 12.33 -14.82 34.56
CA GLY A 229 10.97 -14.52 34.12
C GLY A 229 10.81 -14.36 32.61
N TYR A 230 11.89 -14.17 31.84
CA TYR A 230 11.82 -13.92 30.40
C TYR A 230 11.05 -15.00 29.63
N ILE A 231 11.38 -16.27 29.87
CA ILE A 231 10.71 -17.40 29.20
C ILE A 231 9.22 -17.45 29.52
N GLN A 232 8.82 -17.11 30.75
CA GLN A 232 7.42 -17.07 31.15
C GLN A 232 6.65 -15.99 30.39
N VAL A 233 7.28 -14.85 30.05
CA VAL A 233 6.68 -13.83 29.20
C VAL A 233 6.54 -14.31 27.75
N ALA A 234 7.55 -14.99 27.21
CA ALA A 234 7.46 -15.62 25.88
C ALA A 234 6.35 -16.68 25.81
N MET A 235 6.26 -17.52 26.84
CA MET A 235 5.22 -18.55 26.94
C MET A 235 3.82 -17.96 27.09
N ARG A 236 3.68 -16.82 27.79
CA ARG A 236 2.43 -16.03 27.80
C ARG A 236 2.06 -15.61 26.39
N GLY A 237 3.00 -15.04 25.63
CA GLY A 237 2.78 -14.64 24.24
C GLY A 237 2.23 -15.79 23.39
N VAL A 238 2.86 -16.97 23.46
CA VAL A 238 2.38 -18.18 22.76
C VAL A 238 1.00 -18.61 23.26
N ASN A 239 0.77 -18.69 24.57
CA ASN A 239 -0.52 -19.13 25.12
C ASN A 239 -1.68 -18.20 24.73
N THR A 240 -1.47 -16.90 24.74
CA THR A 240 -2.50 -15.93 24.40
C THR A 240 -2.77 -15.91 22.90
N ILE A 241 -1.71 -15.86 22.07
CA ILE A 241 -1.89 -15.72 20.61
C ILE A 241 -2.49 -16.98 19.98
N THR A 242 -2.23 -18.16 20.57
CA THR A 242 -2.75 -19.45 20.07
C THR A 242 -4.24 -19.64 20.31
N ARG A 243 -4.88 -18.74 21.06
CA ARG A 243 -6.34 -18.67 21.25
C ARG A 243 -7.00 -17.66 20.31
N CYS A 244 -6.23 -16.87 19.58
CA CYS A 244 -6.74 -15.96 18.56
C CYS A 244 -7.01 -16.72 17.25
N ASP A 245 -7.90 -16.19 16.43
CA ASP A 245 -8.02 -16.58 15.02
C ASP A 245 -7.05 -15.75 14.15
N THR A 246 -6.80 -14.49 14.54
CA THR A 246 -5.74 -13.63 13.99
C THR A 246 -5.22 -12.70 15.08
N GLY A 247 -3.91 -12.48 15.13
CA GLY A 247 -3.35 -11.64 16.18
C GLY A 247 -1.85 -11.44 16.13
N ARG A 248 -1.38 -10.57 17.02
CA ARG A 248 0.03 -10.34 17.31
C ARG A 248 0.24 -10.28 18.83
N ALA A 249 1.26 -10.96 19.32
CA ALA A 249 1.74 -10.84 20.69
C ALA A 249 3.21 -10.44 20.63
N GLY A 250 3.62 -9.47 21.43
CA GLY A 250 4.98 -8.95 21.38
C GLY A 250 5.55 -8.67 22.76
N PHE A 251 6.87 -8.69 22.83
CA PHE A 251 7.62 -8.13 23.94
C PHE A 251 8.77 -7.32 23.39
N GLU A 252 8.76 -6.03 23.64
CA GLU A 252 9.77 -5.09 23.14
C GLU A 252 9.97 -3.98 24.17
N ASN A 253 11.22 -3.58 24.40
CA ASN A 253 11.56 -2.53 25.36
C ASN A 253 10.94 -2.78 26.76
N GLY A 254 10.91 -4.04 27.19
CA GLY A 254 10.35 -4.46 28.48
C GLY A 254 8.83 -4.43 28.59
N ARG A 255 8.12 -4.28 27.46
CA ARG A 255 6.67 -4.14 27.41
C ARG A 255 6.02 -5.27 26.64
N PHE A 256 5.07 -5.96 27.27
CA PHE A 256 4.24 -6.98 26.64
C PHE A 256 3.01 -6.36 25.99
N SER A 257 2.77 -6.68 24.72
CA SER A 257 1.58 -6.26 23.99
C SER A 257 0.85 -7.45 23.38
N LEU A 258 -0.47 -7.31 23.22
CA LEU A 258 -1.33 -8.30 22.59
C LEU A 258 -2.44 -7.59 21.81
N ARG A 259 -2.58 -7.94 20.53
CA ARG A 259 -3.78 -7.67 19.74
C ARG A 259 -4.33 -8.98 19.22
N CYS A 260 -5.58 -9.28 19.53
CA CYS A 260 -6.15 -10.61 19.33
C CYS A 260 -7.60 -10.50 18.88
N GLU A 261 -7.90 -11.02 17.68
CA GLU A 261 -9.25 -11.25 17.18
C GLU A 261 -9.58 -12.73 17.35
N LEU A 262 -10.72 -13.01 18.00
CA LEU A 262 -11.04 -14.33 18.55
C LEU A 262 -12.55 -14.50 18.82
N PRO A 263 -13.03 -15.74 19.03
CA PRO A 263 -14.40 -15.99 19.43
C PRO A 263 -14.70 -15.40 20.82
N ASP A 264 -15.93 -14.91 21.00
CA ASP A 264 -16.38 -14.26 22.23
C ASP A 264 -16.25 -15.15 23.48
N SER A 265 -16.38 -16.47 23.33
CA SER A 265 -16.19 -17.44 24.43
C SER A 265 -14.79 -17.40 25.04
N ASP A 266 -13.78 -17.08 24.24
CA ASP A 266 -12.37 -17.16 24.63
C ASP A 266 -11.86 -15.82 25.19
N ALA A 267 -12.56 -14.72 24.91
CA ALA A 267 -12.16 -13.34 25.21
C ALA A 267 -11.84 -13.08 26.68
N ALA A 268 -12.69 -13.54 27.61
CA ALA A 268 -12.50 -13.29 29.03
C ALA A 268 -11.27 -14.01 29.59
N GLU A 269 -10.99 -15.23 29.12
CA GLU A 269 -9.85 -16.02 29.57
C GLU A 269 -8.54 -15.47 29.01
N VAL A 270 -8.49 -15.18 27.71
CA VAL A 270 -7.32 -14.56 27.07
C VAL A 270 -6.98 -13.23 27.71
N ARG A 271 -7.98 -12.39 28.00
CA ARG A 271 -7.77 -11.11 28.69
C ARG A 271 -7.14 -11.31 30.06
N ARG A 272 -7.66 -12.24 30.88
CA ARG A 272 -7.11 -12.53 32.22
C ARG A 272 -5.66 -13.00 32.14
N GLU A 273 -5.32 -13.85 31.18
CA GLU A 273 -3.95 -14.34 31.00
C GLU A 273 -3.00 -13.22 30.53
N ALA A 274 -3.44 -12.39 29.58
CA ALA A 274 -2.64 -11.29 29.04
C ALA A 274 -2.28 -10.24 30.10
N ILE A 275 -3.24 -9.85 30.94
CA ILE A 275 -3.06 -8.81 31.97
C ILE A 275 -2.63 -9.36 33.34
N ALA A 276 -2.39 -10.66 33.46
CA ALA A 276 -1.92 -11.26 34.70
C ALA A 276 -0.60 -10.61 35.17
N SER A 277 -0.29 -10.69 36.46
CA SER A 277 0.97 -10.17 37.00
C SER A 277 2.15 -10.63 36.16
N MET A 278 2.98 -9.69 35.71
CA MET A 278 4.15 -10.00 34.91
C MET A 278 5.26 -10.49 35.84
N PRO A 279 5.94 -11.60 35.52
CA PRO A 279 7.16 -11.99 36.25
C PRO A 279 8.29 -10.98 36.00
N PHE A 280 8.22 -10.27 34.88
CA PHE A 280 9.23 -9.35 34.39
C PHE A 280 8.64 -8.37 33.37
N GLY A 281 9.10 -7.12 33.35
CA GLY A 281 8.56 -6.07 32.48
C GLY A 281 7.13 -5.63 32.84
N THR A 282 6.48 -4.91 31.93
CA THR A 282 5.11 -4.38 32.14
C THR A 282 4.17 -4.80 31.02
N VAL A 283 2.88 -4.83 31.31
CA VAL A 283 1.85 -4.92 30.27
C VAL A 283 1.66 -3.54 29.64
N ASP A 284 1.65 -3.50 28.31
CA ASP A 284 1.34 -2.33 27.50
C ASP A 284 -0.07 -2.47 26.92
N THR A 285 -0.19 -2.49 25.60
CA THR A 285 -1.47 -2.54 24.89
C THR A 285 -2.02 -3.97 24.84
N VAL A 286 -3.24 -4.16 25.34
CA VAL A 286 -3.97 -5.43 25.27
C VAL A 286 -5.35 -5.20 24.63
N ASP A 287 -5.37 -5.34 23.31
CA ASP A 287 -6.54 -5.22 22.45
C ASP A 287 -7.15 -6.61 22.18
N ILE A 288 -8.22 -6.94 22.89
CA ILE A 288 -9.00 -8.17 22.66
C ILE A 288 -10.26 -7.78 21.87
N LEU A 289 -10.45 -8.41 20.73
CA LEU A 289 -11.46 -8.12 19.72
C LEU A 289 -12.38 -9.35 19.52
N PRO A 290 -13.42 -9.51 20.36
CA PRO A 290 -14.41 -10.57 20.17
C PRO A 290 -15.19 -10.36 18.87
N HIS A 291 -15.39 -11.41 18.08
CA HIS A 291 -16.04 -11.31 16.77
C HIS A 291 -17.42 -10.65 16.82
N ASP A 292 -18.32 -11.15 17.67
CA ASP A 292 -19.70 -10.68 17.72
C ASP A 292 -19.75 -9.26 18.30
N ALA A 293 -18.90 -8.96 19.29
CA ALA A 293 -18.78 -7.61 19.85
C ALA A 293 -18.28 -6.58 18.84
N VAL A 294 -17.32 -6.95 17.98
CA VAL A 294 -16.82 -6.07 16.90
C VAL A 294 -17.93 -5.80 15.89
N VAL A 295 -18.60 -6.84 15.40
CA VAL A 295 -19.67 -6.70 14.41
C VAL A 295 -20.82 -5.84 14.97
N THR A 296 -21.22 -6.09 16.20
CA THR A 296 -22.30 -5.33 16.86
C THR A 296 -21.92 -3.86 17.06
N CYS A 297 -20.69 -3.59 17.50
CA CYS A 297 -20.16 -2.23 17.65
C CYS A 297 -20.16 -1.47 16.32
N GLU A 298 -19.61 -2.06 15.26
CA GLU A 298 -19.50 -1.41 13.96
C GLU A 298 -20.89 -1.17 13.34
N ALA A 299 -21.84 -2.08 13.55
CA ALA A 299 -23.23 -1.90 13.14
C ALA A 299 -23.90 -0.73 13.90
N GLU A 300 -23.83 -0.69 15.23
CA GLU A 300 -24.41 0.40 16.05
C GLU A 300 -23.84 1.77 15.64
N LEU A 301 -22.51 1.85 15.43
CA LEU A 301 -21.86 3.10 14.99
C LEU A 301 -22.26 3.49 13.56
N THR A 302 -22.36 2.52 12.66
CA THR A 302 -22.78 2.77 11.28
C THR A 302 -24.21 3.28 11.23
N ASP A 303 -25.13 2.65 11.95
CA ASP A 303 -26.54 3.04 11.99
C ASP A 303 -26.69 4.48 12.52
N LEU A 304 -26.01 4.81 13.63
CA LEU A 304 -26.01 6.18 14.17
C LEU A 304 -25.51 7.22 13.15
N LEU A 305 -24.45 6.91 12.42
CA LEU A 305 -23.82 7.82 11.45
C LEU A 305 -24.51 7.83 10.07
N MET A 306 -25.42 6.88 9.82
CA MET A 306 -26.28 6.87 8.64
C MET A 306 -27.59 7.62 8.89
N ASP A 307 -28.17 7.48 10.08
CA ASP A 307 -29.41 8.16 10.48
C ASP A 307 -29.21 9.67 10.64
N ALA A 308 -28.04 10.08 11.13
CA ALA A 308 -27.66 11.48 11.26
C ALA A 308 -26.18 11.68 10.94
N ARG A 309 -25.83 12.90 10.49
CA ARG A 309 -24.49 13.22 10.03
C ARG A 309 -23.82 14.21 10.98
N ILE A 310 -22.51 14.04 11.16
CA ILE A 310 -21.70 15.08 11.80
C ILE A 310 -21.49 16.18 10.77
N GLU A 311 -22.11 17.32 11.01
CA GLU A 311 -22.04 18.50 10.16
C GLU A 311 -20.86 19.39 10.56
N PHE A 312 -20.30 20.05 9.56
CA PHE A 312 -19.17 20.96 9.71
C PHE A 312 -19.47 22.29 9.01
N ASP A 313 -18.89 23.37 9.51
CA ASP A 313 -18.91 24.66 8.83
C ASP A 313 -18.34 24.53 7.41
N SER A 314 -18.81 25.40 6.50
CA SER A 314 -18.40 25.38 5.09
C SER A 314 -16.88 25.40 4.94
N SER A 315 -16.32 24.47 4.17
CA SER A 315 -14.87 24.31 3.95
C SER A 315 -14.01 24.21 5.23
N SER A 316 -14.62 23.81 6.35
CA SER A 316 -13.98 23.80 7.67
C SER A 316 -14.03 22.42 8.32
N SER A 317 -13.24 22.28 9.39
CA SER A 317 -13.27 21.17 10.35
C SER A 317 -13.92 21.54 11.68
N VAL A 318 -14.50 22.75 11.79
CA VAL A 318 -15.32 23.15 12.93
C VAL A 318 -16.65 22.41 12.88
N ILE A 319 -16.94 21.64 13.93
CA ILE A 319 -18.17 20.86 14.04
C ILE A 319 -19.33 21.78 14.39
N ASP A 320 -20.43 21.68 13.66
CA ASP A 320 -21.64 22.46 13.92
C ASP A 320 -22.31 21.98 15.22
N ALA A 321 -22.85 22.93 16.00
CA ALA A 321 -23.46 22.65 17.30
C ALA A 321 -24.66 21.70 17.23
N SER A 322 -25.35 21.62 16.08
CA SER A 322 -26.43 20.65 15.82
C SER A 322 -25.97 19.19 15.92
N SER A 323 -24.67 18.92 15.72
CA SER A 323 -24.09 17.58 15.80
C SER A 323 -23.86 17.09 17.23
N ASN A 324 -24.06 17.94 18.25
CA ASN A 324 -23.72 17.59 19.64
C ASN A 324 -24.49 16.38 20.16
N ALA A 325 -25.79 16.27 19.85
CA ALA A 325 -26.61 15.13 20.28
C ALA A 325 -26.16 13.82 19.62
N LEU A 326 -25.79 13.86 18.34
CA LEU A 326 -25.22 12.71 17.64
C LEU A 326 -23.86 12.32 18.25
N LEU A 327 -22.99 13.29 18.53
CA LEU A 327 -21.70 13.04 19.17
C LEU A 327 -21.84 12.43 20.57
N ASP A 328 -22.88 12.80 21.33
CA ASP A 328 -23.17 12.18 22.63
C ASP A 328 -23.56 10.71 22.46
N ALA A 329 -24.42 10.40 21.49
CA ALA A 329 -24.81 9.03 21.15
C ALA A 329 -23.62 8.19 20.65
N VAL A 330 -22.82 8.75 19.75
CA VAL A 330 -21.58 8.11 19.25
C VAL A 330 -20.60 7.87 20.40
N ALA A 331 -20.40 8.83 21.30
CA ALA A 331 -19.55 8.62 22.47
C ALA A 331 -20.06 7.51 23.39
N ALA A 332 -21.39 7.37 23.55
CA ALA A 332 -21.98 6.27 24.30
C ALA A 332 -21.75 4.91 23.64
N ALA A 333 -21.90 4.80 22.32
CA ALA A 333 -21.62 3.57 21.56
C ALA A 333 -20.12 3.20 21.60
N VAL A 334 -19.24 4.16 21.31
CA VAL A 334 -17.78 4.02 21.33
C VAL A 334 -17.26 3.45 22.66
N ARG A 335 -17.83 3.87 23.80
CA ARG A 335 -17.40 3.34 25.12
C ARG A 335 -17.68 1.85 25.28
N LYS A 336 -18.70 1.31 24.61
CA LYS A 336 -19.07 -0.12 24.66
C LYS A 336 -18.27 -0.98 23.68
N CYS A 337 -17.74 -0.36 22.62
CA CYS A 337 -16.97 -1.06 21.59
C CYS A 337 -15.69 -1.69 22.14
N PRO A 338 -15.24 -2.83 21.61
CA PRO A 338 -13.95 -3.42 21.95
C PRO A 338 -12.79 -2.68 21.27
N GLY A 339 -11.59 -2.79 21.86
CA GLY A 339 -10.33 -2.38 21.26
C GLY A 339 -10.18 -0.88 20.92
N THR A 340 -9.26 -0.63 19.99
CA THR A 340 -8.97 0.69 19.42
C THR A 340 -9.89 0.96 18.22
N LEU A 341 -10.42 2.17 18.12
CA LEU A 341 -11.27 2.62 17.03
C LEU A 341 -10.53 3.63 16.15
N ARG A 342 -10.74 3.53 14.84
CA ARG A 342 -10.31 4.50 13.85
C ARG A 342 -11.50 5.32 13.38
N ILE A 343 -11.35 6.63 13.47
CA ILE A 343 -12.26 7.64 12.96
C ILE A 343 -11.75 8.02 11.57
N GLU A 344 -12.55 7.73 10.55
CA GLU A 344 -12.20 7.90 9.14
C GLU A 344 -12.95 9.10 8.57
N GLY A 345 -12.19 10.12 8.12
CA GLY A 345 -12.74 11.30 7.46
C GLY A 345 -12.68 11.17 5.94
N HIS A 346 -13.79 11.45 5.27
CA HIS A 346 -13.93 11.40 3.82
C HIS A 346 -14.46 12.71 3.24
N THR A 347 -14.03 13.04 2.02
CA THR A 347 -14.57 14.15 1.22
C THR A 347 -15.22 13.62 -0.05
N ASP A 348 -15.90 14.50 -0.78
CA ASP A 348 -16.20 14.23 -2.19
C ASP A 348 -14.97 14.53 -3.07
N SER A 349 -15.08 14.29 -4.37
CA SER A 349 -13.99 14.51 -5.33
C SER A 349 -13.88 15.95 -5.84
N THR A 350 -14.50 16.93 -5.17
CA THR A 350 -14.39 18.34 -5.58
C THR A 350 -13.20 19.00 -4.90
N GLY A 351 -12.46 19.81 -5.65
CA GLY A 351 -11.24 20.46 -5.17
C GLY A 351 -9.97 19.60 -5.27
N PRO A 352 -8.81 20.18 -4.90
CA PRO A 352 -7.52 19.51 -4.93
C PRO A 352 -7.46 18.29 -4.01
N GLU A 353 -6.71 17.26 -4.42
CA GLU A 353 -6.58 16.01 -3.67
C GLU A 353 -5.89 16.21 -2.30
N ASP A 354 -4.83 17.03 -2.26
CA ASP A 354 -4.08 17.36 -1.05
C ASP A 354 -4.89 18.20 -0.05
N GLU A 355 -5.70 19.13 -0.55
CA GLU A 355 -6.66 19.88 0.28
C GLU A 355 -7.73 18.94 0.86
N ASN A 356 -8.24 18.01 0.05
CA ASN A 356 -9.22 17.02 0.49
C ASN A 356 -8.67 16.06 1.54
N GLU A 357 -7.45 15.55 1.36
CA GLU A 357 -6.77 14.72 2.36
C GLU A 357 -6.58 15.45 3.68
N THR A 358 -6.11 16.70 3.61
CA THR A 358 -5.88 17.54 4.79
C THR A 358 -7.19 17.86 5.51
N LEU A 359 -8.23 18.26 4.76
CA LEU A 359 -9.54 18.56 5.30
C LEU A 359 -10.18 17.35 5.97
N SER A 360 -10.12 16.19 5.33
CA SER A 360 -10.73 14.98 5.86
C SER A 360 -10.01 14.50 7.12
N ARG A 361 -8.68 14.60 7.19
CA ARG A 361 -7.90 14.33 8.41
C ARG A 361 -8.25 15.30 9.53
N ASN A 362 -8.35 16.60 9.24
CA ASN A 362 -8.70 17.61 10.24
C ASN A 362 -10.11 17.39 10.79
N ARG A 363 -11.06 16.97 9.96
CA ARG A 363 -12.41 16.58 10.40
C ARG A 363 -12.40 15.35 11.30
N ALA A 364 -11.67 14.30 10.93
CA ALA A 364 -11.51 13.12 11.79
C ALA A 364 -10.89 13.48 13.15
N LEU A 365 -9.87 14.36 13.16
CA LEU A 365 -9.26 14.87 14.40
C LEU A 365 -10.23 15.70 15.24
N ALA A 366 -11.06 16.54 14.61
CA ALA A 366 -12.09 17.30 15.31
C ALA A 366 -13.10 16.37 16.00
N VAL A 367 -13.56 15.32 15.31
CA VAL A 367 -14.46 14.32 15.90
C VAL A 367 -13.78 13.57 17.04
N ARG A 368 -12.52 13.13 16.86
CA ARG A 368 -11.72 12.52 17.94
C ARG A 368 -11.71 13.40 19.19
N ASN A 369 -11.35 14.67 19.03
CA ASN A 369 -11.27 15.60 20.15
C ASN A 369 -12.64 15.84 20.80
N ALA A 370 -13.71 15.90 20.00
CA ALA A 370 -15.08 16.02 20.50
C ALA A 370 -15.53 14.78 21.31
N LEU A 371 -15.08 13.57 20.94
CA LEU A 371 -15.31 12.34 21.71
C LEU A 371 -14.47 12.30 22.98
N VAL A 372 -13.22 12.76 22.94
CA VAL A 372 -12.36 12.89 24.13
C VAL A 372 -12.97 13.86 25.14
N ALA A 373 -13.50 15.00 24.67
CA ALA A 373 -14.25 15.93 25.53
C ALA A 373 -15.50 15.30 26.16
N ARG A 374 -16.01 14.21 25.59
CA ARG A 374 -17.11 13.37 26.12
C ARG A 374 -16.60 12.18 26.92
N ASN A 375 -15.38 12.27 27.46
CA ASN A 375 -14.77 11.28 28.33
C ASN A 375 -14.58 9.90 27.66
N VAL A 376 -14.30 9.89 26.36
CA VAL A 376 -13.74 8.73 25.68
C VAL A 376 -12.22 8.77 25.81
N ASP A 377 -11.62 7.63 26.15
CA ASP A 377 -10.17 7.52 26.29
C ASP A 377 -9.45 7.87 24.97
N PRO A 378 -8.56 8.89 24.95
CA PRO A 378 -7.82 9.30 23.76
C PRO A 378 -6.88 8.21 23.21
N GLN A 379 -6.45 7.26 24.04
CA GLN A 379 -5.58 6.14 23.60
C GLN A 379 -6.34 5.13 22.75
N ARG A 380 -7.68 5.10 22.87
CA ARG A 380 -8.55 4.21 22.09
C ARG A 380 -8.98 4.78 20.74
N LEU A 381 -8.59 6.01 20.41
CA LEU A 381 -9.06 6.72 19.23
C LEU A 381 -7.92 7.14 18.31
N ILE A 382 -7.94 6.64 17.08
CA ILE A 382 -7.09 7.05 15.97
C ILE A 382 -7.93 7.88 15.00
N ALA A 383 -7.35 8.92 14.42
CA ALA A 383 -8.02 9.75 13.41
C ALA A 383 -7.23 9.71 12.11
N GLU A 384 -7.88 9.31 11.02
CA GLU A 384 -7.29 9.22 9.70
C GLU A 384 -8.17 9.91 8.65
N GLY A 385 -7.52 10.52 7.67
CA GLY A 385 -8.18 11.17 6.54
C GLY A 385 -7.89 10.44 5.25
N TYR A 386 -8.92 10.08 4.50
CA TYR A 386 -8.82 9.41 3.20
C TYR A 386 -9.16 10.31 2.00
N GLY A 387 -9.45 11.60 2.22
CA GLY A 387 -9.91 12.51 1.16
C GLY A 387 -11.04 11.89 0.33
N ALA A 388 -10.90 11.96 -1.00
CA ALA A 388 -11.86 11.43 -1.96
C ALA A 388 -11.57 9.99 -2.42
N THR A 389 -10.54 9.33 -1.87
CA THR A 389 -10.00 8.06 -2.41
C THR A 389 -10.89 6.84 -2.15
N ARG A 390 -11.82 6.94 -1.18
CA ARG A 390 -12.76 5.88 -0.79
C ARG A 390 -14.23 6.35 -0.91
N PRO A 391 -14.74 6.56 -2.14
CA PRO A 391 -16.11 7.03 -2.35
C PRO A 391 -17.14 5.93 -2.06
N LEU A 392 -18.22 6.30 -1.38
CA LEU A 392 -19.38 5.43 -1.13
C LEU A 392 -20.39 5.49 -2.29
N ALA A 393 -20.43 6.62 -3.00
CA ALA A 393 -21.31 6.87 -4.12
C ALA A 393 -20.58 7.61 -5.25
N GLY A 394 -21.15 7.60 -6.46
CA GLY A 394 -20.62 8.37 -7.58
C GLY A 394 -20.60 9.87 -7.29
N ASN A 395 -19.54 10.57 -7.70
CA ASN A 395 -19.37 12.02 -7.45
C ASN A 395 -20.09 12.92 -8.47
N THR A 396 -20.82 12.34 -9.42
CA THR A 396 -21.48 13.06 -10.52
C THR A 396 -22.70 13.86 -10.03
N THR A 397 -23.44 13.37 -9.04
CA THR A 397 -24.64 14.05 -8.52
C THR A 397 -24.37 14.74 -7.16
N PRO A 398 -25.09 15.84 -6.85
CA PRO A 398 -25.01 16.48 -5.53
C PRO A 398 -25.27 15.52 -4.38
N GLU A 399 -26.22 14.58 -4.54
CA GLU A 399 -26.60 13.59 -3.53
C GLU A 399 -25.47 12.57 -3.33
N GLY A 400 -24.83 12.14 -4.41
CA GLY A 400 -23.67 11.24 -4.35
C GLY A 400 -22.47 11.89 -3.66
N ARG A 401 -22.15 13.15 -4.01
CA ARG A 401 -21.12 13.93 -3.31
C ARG A 401 -21.46 14.14 -1.84
N ALA A 402 -22.72 14.45 -1.54
CA ALA A 402 -23.17 14.55 -0.18
C ALA A 402 -22.88 13.25 0.56
N ARG A 403 -23.22 12.06 0.05
CA ARG A 403 -22.90 10.79 0.70
C ARG A 403 -21.41 10.54 0.92
N ASN A 404 -20.52 11.07 0.08
CA ASN A 404 -19.07 10.90 0.23
C ASN A 404 -18.45 11.73 1.36
N ARG A 405 -19.01 12.91 1.67
CA ARG A 405 -18.54 13.81 2.75
C ARG A 405 -18.92 13.31 4.14
N ARG A 406 -18.36 12.21 4.61
CA ARG A 406 -18.82 11.49 5.81
C ARG A 406 -17.70 11.21 6.81
N ILE A 407 -18.11 10.86 8.02
CA ILE A 407 -17.27 10.26 9.04
C ILE A 407 -17.70 8.81 9.18
N GLU A 408 -16.75 7.89 9.18
CA GLU A 408 -16.97 6.50 9.59
C GLU A 408 -16.15 6.22 10.85
N ILE A 409 -16.60 5.28 11.68
CA ILE A 409 -15.83 4.81 12.82
C ILE A 409 -15.77 3.28 12.73
N ARG A 410 -14.56 2.74 12.74
CA ARG A 410 -14.30 1.30 12.56
C ARG A 410 -13.40 0.78 13.67
N VAL A 411 -13.50 -0.50 13.99
CA VAL A 411 -12.58 -1.15 14.91
C VAL A 411 -11.28 -1.45 14.16
N VAL A 412 -10.14 -1.10 14.75
CA VAL A 412 -8.83 -1.47 14.20
C VAL A 412 -8.65 -2.98 14.36
N ARG A 413 -8.57 -3.70 13.24
CA ARG A 413 -8.48 -5.17 13.22
C ARG A 413 -7.11 -5.65 13.65
N ALA A 414 -7.02 -6.94 14.02
CA ALA A 414 -5.77 -7.52 14.49
C ALA A 414 -4.72 -7.73 13.38
N SER A 415 -5.16 -7.79 12.12
CA SER A 415 -4.32 -7.91 10.94
C SER A 415 -3.67 -6.59 10.51
N GLU A 416 -4.26 -5.47 10.89
CA GLU A 416 -3.72 -4.12 10.71
C GLU A 416 -2.63 -3.85 11.76
#